data_AF-A0A349DU73-F1
#
_entry.id   AF-A0A349DU73-F1
#
_cell.length_a   1.000
_cell.length_b   1.000
_cell.length_c   1.000
_cell.angle_alpha   90.00
_cell.angle_beta   90.00
_cell.angle_gamma   90.00
#
_symmetry.space_group_name_H-M   'P 1'
#
loop_
_entity.id
_entity.type
_entity.pdbx_description
1 polymer ?
#
loop_
_entity_poly.entity_id
_entity_poly.type
_entity_poly.pdbx_seq_one_letter_code
_entity_poly.pdbx_strand_id
1 'polypeptide(L)'
;MEQVFRNDYLNIQVDQQNSIFYWEWSKETYRMSEDDFLKFSNKILDFVLQNQCKYGIENAINFRFIISPDIQKLIAQQVIEKGRGRFKKLAHIVSSDFVSKLSVEQLWKEYERYNFQEKYFSDAAEARAWVLEEN
;
A
#
# COMPACT_ATOMS: atom_id res chain seq x y z
N MET A 1 17.26 -1.12 -4.69
CA MET A 1 16.14 -0.22 -4.32
C MET A 1 16.71 1.17 -4.08
N GLU A 2 16.15 2.18 -4.75
CA GLU A 2 16.49 3.59 -4.59
C GLU A 2 15.46 4.25 -3.67
N GLN A 3 15.91 5.01 -2.66
CA GLN A 3 15.00 5.73 -1.76
C GLN A 3 14.59 7.06 -2.41
N VAL A 4 13.29 7.21 -2.69
CA VAL A 4 12.73 8.40 -3.35
C VAL A 4 12.04 9.35 -2.36
N PHE A 5 11.68 8.87 -1.18
CA PHE A 5 11.15 9.68 -0.09
C PHE A 5 11.38 9.01 1.26
N ARG A 6 11.62 9.81 2.30
CA ARG A 6 11.67 9.35 3.67
C ARG A 6 11.34 10.46 4.65
N ASN A 7 10.55 10.12 5.67
CA ASN A 7 10.40 10.89 6.90
C ASN A 7 10.20 9.94 8.10
N ASP A 8 9.75 10.48 9.23
CA ASP A 8 9.53 9.71 10.46
C ASP A 8 8.45 8.62 10.31
N TYR A 9 7.54 8.79 9.36
CA TYR A 9 6.36 7.96 9.23
C TYR A 9 6.36 7.01 8.04
N LEU A 10 6.98 7.41 6.95
CA LEU A 10 6.85 6.82 5.64
C LEU A 10 8.21 6.81 4.94
N ASN A 11 8.56 5.63 4.42
CA ASN A 11 9.70 5.42 3.56
C ASN A 11 9.21 4.90 2.21
N ILE A 12 9.61 5.52 1.11
CA ILE A 12 9.24 5.09 -0.24
C ILE A 12 10.52 4.77 -1.01
N GLN A 13 10.53 3.61 -1.62
CA GLN A 13 11.63 3.11 -2.42
C GLN A 13 11.14 2.58 -3.76
N VAL A 14 11.99 2.65 -4.77
CA VAL A 14 11.71 2.13 -6.11
C VAL A 14 12.80 1.13 -6.51
N ASP A 15 12.39 -0.02 -7.02
CA ASP A 15 13.24 -1.00 -7.67
C ASP A 15 12.93 -0.99 -9.17
N GLN A 16 13.66 -0.18 -9.93
CA GLN A 16 13.46 -0.06 -11.37
C GLN A 16 13.75 -1.40 -12.09
N GLN A 17 14.74 -2.16 -11.62
CA GLN A 17 15.12 -3.43 -12.23
C GLN A 17 13.98 -4.45 -12.14
N ASN A 18 13.35 -4.55 -10.96
CA ASN A 18 12.26 -5.49 -10.72
C ASN A 18 10.87 -4.86 -10.94
N SER A 19 10.81 -3.59 -11.36
CA SER A 19 9.57 -2.81 -11.53
C SER A 19 8.69 -2.76 -10.25
N ILE A 20 9.31 -2.64 -9.07
CA ILE A 20 8.62 -2.59 -7.77
C ILE A 20 8.58 -1.16 -7.24
N PHE A 21 7.38 -0.73 -6.85
CA PHE A 21 7.17 0.44 -6.01
C PHE A 21 6.91 -0.04 -4.57
N TYR A 22 7.81 0.30 -3.64
CA TYR A 22 7.75 -0.13 -2.25
C TYR A 22 7.49 1.07 -1.34
N TRP A 23 6.54 0.94 -0.42
CA TRP A 23 6.35 1.93 0.64
C TRP A 23 6.15 1.25 1.99
N GLU A 24 6.75 1.83 3.01
CA GLU A 24 6.76 1.30 4.37
C GLU A 24 6.30 2.36 5.36
N TRP A 25 5.32 1.97 6.16
CA TRP A 25 4.84 2.76 7.28
C TRP A 25 5.58 2.38 8.57
N SER A 26 6.06 3.38 9.28
CA SER A 26 6.75 3.20 10.55
C SER A 26 5.79 3.14 11.73
N LYS A 27 6.32 2.70 12.87
CA LYS A 27 5.60 2.75 14.15
C LYS A 27 5.24 4.16 14.62
N GLU A 28 5.98 5.19 14.16
CA GLU A 28 5.75 6.58 14.56
C GLU A 28 4.42 7.13 14.00
N THR A 29 3.77 6.40 13.08
CA THR A 29 2.40 6.68 12.62
C THR A 29 1.39 6.79 13.76
N TYR A 30 1.66 6.25 14.95
CA TYR A 30 0.85 6.48 16.14
C TYR A 30 0.70 7.98 16.51
N ARG A 31 1.62 8.83 16.06
CA ARG A 31 1.61 10.29 16.29
C ARG A 31 0.90 11.08 15.18
N MET A 32 0.46 10.41 14.12
CA MET A 32 -0.22 11.10 13.02
C MET A 32 -1.53 11.71 13.45
N SER A 33 -1.81 12.88 12.89
CA SER A 33 -3.16 13.38 12.73
C SER A 33 -3.84 12.75 11.51
N GLU A 34 -5.15 12.91 11.39
CA GLU A 34 -5.89 12.55 10.18
C GLU A 34 -5.35 13.29 8.94
N ASP A 35 -5.01 14.57 9.09
CA ASP A 35 -4.42 15.39 8.02
C ASP A 35 -3.06 14.86 7.56
N ASP A 36 -2.22 14.40 8.50
CA ASP A 36 -0.95 13.75 8.16
C ASP A 36 -1.19 12.49 7.33
N PHE A 37 -2.11 11.63 7.77
CA PHE A 37 -2.42 10.40 7.06
C PHE A 37 -2.91 10.68 5.63
N LEU A 38 -3.89 11.58 5.47
CA LEU A 38 -4.39 12.00 4.15
C LEU A 38 -3.27 12.58 3.27
N LYS A 39 -2.42 13.44 3.84
CA LYS A 39 -1.27 14.03 3.14
C LYS A 39 -0.30 12.97 2.63
N PHE A 40 0.06 11.99 3.46
CA PHE A 40 1.03 10.96 3.07
C PHE A 40 0.41 9.92 2.13
N SER A 41 -0.86 9.59 2.27
CA SER A 41 -1.56 8.74 1.30
C SER A 41 -1.65 9.39 -0.08
N ASN A 42 -1.96 10.69 -0.16
CA ASN A 42 -1.91 11.44 -1.43
C ASN A 42 -0.48 11.50 -1.98
N LYS A 43 0.52 11.66 -1.11
CA LYS A 43 1.92 11.64 -1.54
C LYS A 43 2.33 10.29 -2.14
N ILE A 44 1.87 9.18 -1.58
CA ILE A 44 2.06 7.84 -2.16
C ILE A 44 1.40 7.79 -3.54
N LEU A 45 0.15 8.22 -3.67
CA LEU A 45 -0.54 8.26 -4.95
C LEU A 45 0.25 9.07 -5.99
N ASP A 46 0.73 10.27 -5.66
CA ASP A 46 1.49 11.10 -6.59
C ASP A 46 2.72 10.34 -7.13
N PHE A 47 3.46 9.66 -6.24
CA PHE A 47 4.59 8.85 -6.66
C PHE A 47 4.18 7.64 -7.50
N VAL A 48 3.07 6.95 -7.16
CA VAL A 48 2.52 5.85 -7.96
C VAL A 48 2.14 6.32 -9.36
N LEU A 49 1.56 7.53 -9.49
CA LEU A 49 1.17 8.09 -10.79
C LEU A 49 2.38 8.54 -11.63
N GLN A 50 3.47 8.95 -10.98
CA GLN A 50 4.70 9.39 -11.66
C GLN A 50 5.61 8.22 -12.08
N ASN A 51 5.53 7.07 -11.42
CA ASN A 51 6.38 5.91 -11.70
C ASN A 51 5.65 4.86 -12.54
N GLN A 52 6.39 4.14 -13.39
CA GLN A 52 5.85 3.08 -14.27
C GLN A 52 6.04 1.67 -13.69
N CYS A 53 6.15 1.56 -12.36
CA CYS A 53 6.33 0.26 -11.69
C CYS A 53 5.10 -0.63 -11.92
N LYS A 54 5.35 -1.91 -12.24
CA LYS A 54 4.31 -2.90 -12.49
C LYS A 54 3.74 -3.49 -11.20
N TYR A 55 4.53 -3.47 -10.13
CA TYR A 55 4.20 -4.13 -8.86
C TYR A 55 4.29 -3.14 -7.71
N GLY A 56 3.37 -3.30 -6.75
CA GLY A 56 3.37 -2.55 -5.51
C GLY A 56 3.62 -3.47 -4.32
N ILE A 57 4.38 -2.98 -3.34
CA ILE A 57 4.49 -3.62 -2.03
C ILE A 57 4.28 -2.55 -0.97
N GLU A 58 3.20 -2.68 -0.23
CA GLU A 58 2.98 -1.95 1.02
C GLU A 58 3.54 -2.75 2.18
N ASN A 59 4.34 -2.11 3.03
CA ASN A 59 4.70 -2.63 4.32
C ASN A 59 4.07 -1.79 5.44
N ALA A 60 2.99 -2.31 6.00
CA ALA A 60 2.24 -1.72 7.09
C ALA A 60 2.32 -2.56 8.38
N ILE A 61 3.29 -3.47 8.51
CA ILE A 61 3.42 -4.34 9.70
C ILE A 61 3.59 -3.54 10.99
N ASN A 62 4.22 -2.36 10.88
CA ASN A 62 4.45 -1.43 11.98
C ASN A 62 3.45 -0.26 12.00
N PHE A 63 2.43 -0.25 11.15
CA PHE A 63 1.44 0.83 11.12
C PHE A 63 0.61 0.88 12.41
N ARG A 64 0.52 2.05 13.04
CA ARG A 64 -0.13 2.24 14.36
C ARG A 64 -1.15 3.37 14.40
N PHE A 65 -1.36 4.09 13.31
CA PHE A 65 -2.42 5.09 13.23
C PHE A 65 -3.80 4.41 13.27
N ILE A 66 -4.74 4.98 14.02
CA ILE A 66 -6.11 4.49 14.11
C ILE A 66 -6.91 5.14 12.99
N ILE A 67 -7.27 4.37 11.97
CA ILE A 67 -8.05 4.88 10.84
C ILE A 67 -9.53 4.92 11.23
N SER A 68 -10.09 6.13 11.31
CA SER A 68 -11.52 6.32 11.55
C SER A 68 -12.35 5.97 10.30
N PRO A 69 -13.64 5.59 10.43
CA PRO A 69 -14.48 5.25 9.29
C PRO A 69 -14.62 6.37 8.25
N ASP A 70 -14.57 7.63 8.67
CA ASP A 70 -14.67 8.77 7.75
C ASP A 70 -13.40 8.96 6.93
N ILE A 71 -12.24 8.77 7.56
CA ILE A 71 -10.95 8.75 6.85
C ILE A 71 -10.85 7.56 5.89
N GLN A 72 -11.37 6.38 6.26
CA GLN A 72 -11.42 5.24 5.34
C GLN A 72 -12.19 5.58 4.05
N LYS A 73 -13.34 6.25 4.15
CA LYS A 73 -14.12 6.69 2.98
C LYS A 73 -13.33 7.68 2.11
N LEU A 74 -12.66 8.65 2.73
CA LEU A 74 -11.86 9.64 2.00
C LEU A 74 -10.70 8.98 1.25
N ILE A 75 -9.97 8.07 1.89
CA ILE A 75 -8.89 7.31 1.25
C ILE A 75 -9.43 6.46 0.10
N ALA A 76 -10.54 5.76 0.30
CA ALA A 76 -11.16 4.94 -0.74
C ALA A 76 -11.46 5.77 -2.01
N GLN A 77 -12.13 6.91 -1.85
CA GLN A 77 -12.56 7.78 -2.95
C GLN A 77 -11.42 8.57 -3.59
N GLN A 78 -10.49 9.11 -2.79
CA GLN A 78 -9.52 10.07 -3.29
C GLN A 78 -8.19 9.45 -3.69
N VAL A 79 -7.82 8.33 -3.07
CA VAL A 79 -6.51 7.70 -3.20
C VAL A 79 -6.62 6.36 -3.91
N ILE A 80 -7.36 5.42 -3.34
CA ILE A 80 -7.44 4.04 -3.87
C ILE A 80 -8.08 4.03 -5.25
N GLU A 81 -9.21 4.73 -5.43
CA GLU A 81 -9.89 4.79 -6.73
C GLU A 81 -8.99 5.34 -7.85
N LYS A 82 -8.18 6.38 -7.57
CA LYS A 82 -7.26 6.99 -8.55
C LYS A 82 -6.01 6.16 -8.80
N GLY A 83 -5.56 5.40 -7.81
CA GLY A 83 -4.43 4.47 -7.92
C GLY A 83 -4.83 3.10 -8.50
N ARG A 84 -6.13 2.83 -8.64
CA ARG A 84 -6.65 1.53 -9.08
C ARG A 84 -6.11 1.16 -10.47
N GLY A 85 -5.68 -0.09 -10.62
CA GLY A 85 -5.14 -0.62 -11.87
C GLY A 85 -3.73 -0.12 -12.24
N ARG A 86 -3.07 0.67 -11.38
CA ARG A 86 -1.67 1.09 -11.62
C ARG A 86 -0.67 -0.05 -11.46
N PHE A 87 -0.99 -0.99 -10.56
CA PHE A 87 -0.21 -2.21 -10.40
C PHE A 87 -0.93 -3.40 -11.03
N LYS A 88 -0.15 -4.40 -11.45
CA LYS A 88 -0.65 -5.74 -11.78
C LYS A 88 -0.82 -6.59 -10.53
N LYS A 89 0.12 -6.47 -9.59
CA LYS A 89 0.12 -7.14 -8.29
C LYS A 89 0.43 -6.13 -7.19
N LEU A 90 -0.35 -6.14 -6.12
CA LEU A 90 -0.13 -5.36 -4.90
C LEU A 90 -0.07 -6.28 -3.69
N ALA A 91 1.09 -6.34 -3.03
CA ALA A 91 1.25 -7.07 -1.78
C ALA A 91 1.12 -6.13 -0.59
N HIS A 92 0.35 -6.53 0.42
CA HIS A 92 0.23 -5.84 1.70
C HIS A 92 0.88 -6.68 2.79
N ILE A 93 2.01 -6.22 3.33
CA ILE A 93 2.67 -6.83 4.48
C ILE A 93 2.09 -6.17 5.73
N VAL A 94 1.35 -6.93 6.52
CA VAL A 94 0.56 -6.43 7.65
C VAL A 94 0.66 -7.37 8.83
N SER A 95 0.38 -6.87 10.03
CA SER A 95 0.31 -7.75 11.21
C SER A 95 -0.90 -8.68 11.12
N SER A 96 -0.80 -9.86 11.76
CA SER A 96 -1.91 -10.82 11.85
C SER A 96 -3.18 -10.17 12.40
N ASP A 97 -3.04 -9.31 13.41
CA ASP A 97 -4.14 -8.59 14.05
C ASP A 97 -4.84 -7.62 13.07
N PHE A 98 -4.10 -7.05 12.11
CA PHE A 98 -4.65 -6.16 11.10
C PHE A 98 -5.42 -6.93 10.03
N VAL A 99 -4.91 -8.08 9.58
CA VAL A 99 -5.64 -8.99 8.66
C VAL A 99 -6.97 -9.42 9.27
N SER A 100 -6.98 -9.80 10.55
CA SER A 100 -8.20 -10.21 11.25
C SER A 100 -9.22 -9.07 11.42
N LYS A 101 -8.77 -7.81 11.51
CA LYS A 101 -9.64 -6.63 11.62
C LYS A 101 -10.18 -6.14 10.28
N LEU A 102 -9.45 -6.39 9.19
CA LEU A 102 -9.85 -6.02 7.83
C LEU A 102 -10.98 -6.89 7.28
N SER A 103 -11.22 -8.08 7.85
CA SER A 103 -12.35 -8.98 7.55
C SER A 103 -12.77 -8.99 6.07
N VAL A 104 -11.81 -9.05 5.14
CA VAL A 104 -11.81 -9.66 3.79
C VAL A 104 -13.01 -9.42 2.82
N GLU A 105 -14.13 -8.80 3.20
CA GLU A 105 -15.39 -8.94 2.47
C GLU A 105 -15.78 -7.77 1.55
N GLN A 106 -15.15 -6.59 1.66
CA GLN A 106 -15.61 -5.42 0.90
C GLN A 106 -14.83 -5.08 -0.38
N LEU A 107 -13.70 -5.73 -0.68
CA LEU A 107 -12.91 -5.37 -1.85
C LEU A 107 -13.11 -6.32 -3.05
N TRP A 108 -13.47 -7.59 -2.82
CA TRP A 108 -13.38 -8.61 -3.87
C TRP A 108 -14.48 -8.54 -4.95
N LYS A 109 -15.58 -7.82 -4.68
CA LYS A 109 -16.73 -7.75 -5.59
C LYS A 109 -16.62 -6.72 -6.73
N GLU A 110 -15.56 -5.91 -6.79
CA GLU A 110 -15.40 -4.88 -7.83
C GLU A 110 -14.24 -5.13 -8.82
N TYR A 111 -13.50 -6.25 -8.68
CA TYR A 111 -12.25 -6.48 -9.41
C TYR A 111 -12.39 -7.01 -10.85
N GLU A 112 -13.58 -7.42 -11.30
CA GLU A 112 -13.74 -8.03 -12.64
C GLU A 112 -13.34 -7.11 -13.82
N ARG A 113 -13.17 -5.80 -13.59
CA ARG A 113 -12.79 -4.85 -14.66
C ARG A 113 -11.29 -4.58 -14.79
N TYR A 114 -10.44 -5.03 -13.86
CA TYR A 114 -9.02 -4.70 -13.87
C TYR A 114 -8.15 -5.94 -13.68
N ASN A 115 -7.11 -6.11 -14.52
CA ASN A 115 -6.08 -7.15 -14.35
C ASN A 115 -5.15 -6.83 -13.16
N PHE A 116 -5.75 -6.70 -11.98
CA PHE A 116 -5.11 -6.36 -10.71
C PHE A 116 -5.33 -7.50 -9.72
N GLN A 117 -4.26 -7.91 -9.04
CA GLN A 117 -4.30 -8.90 -7.97
C GLN A 117 -3.76 -8.26 -6.70
N GLU A 118 -4.43 -8.51 -5.58
CA GLU A 118 -3.94 -8.12 -4.26
C GLU A 118 -3.86 -9.32 -3.33
N LYS A 119 -2.84 -9.33 -2.46
CA LYS A 119 -2.69 -10.33 -1.41
C LYS A 119 -2.08 -9.73 -0.16
N TYR A 120 -2.39 -10.36 0.97
CA TYR A 120 -1.91 -9.97 2.29
C TYR A 120 -0.89 -11.00 2.78
N PHE A 121 0.18 -10.52 3.42
CA PHE A 121 1.29 -11.32 3.91
C PHE A 121 1.68 -10.87 5.32
N SER A 122 2.24 -11.79 6.10
CA SER A 122 2.92 -11.48 7.37
C SER A 122 4.44 -11.41 7.21
N ASP A 123 4.97 -11.86 6.08
CA ASP A 123 6.40 -11.91 5.78
C ASP A 123 6.75 -11.14 4.50
N ALA A 124 7.84 -10.37 4.56
CA ALA A 124 8.26 -9.52 3.46
C ALA A 124 8.92 -10.29 2.31
N ALA A 125 9.59 -11.41 2.60
CA ALA A 125 10.23 -12.23 1.58
C ALA A 125 9.17 -12.99 0.76
N GLU A 126 8.14 -13.53 1.41
CA GLU A 126 6.99 -14.15 0.76
C GLU A 126 6.23 -13.15 -0.14
N ALA A 127 5.95 -11.95 0.39
CA ALA A 127 5.32 -10.88 -0.39
C ALA A 127 6.13 -10.53 -1.65
N ARG A 128 7.45 -10.40 -1.49
CA ARG A 128 8.37 -10.08 -2.61
C ARG A 128 8.44 -11.21 -3.63
N ALA A 129 8.49 -12.46 -3.19
CA ALA A 129 8.47 -13.62 -4.08
C ALA A 129 7.18 -13.63 -4.92
N TRP A 130 6.02 -13.48 -4.28
CA TRP A 130 4.73 -13.53 -4.95
C TRP A 130 4.52 -12.41 -6.00
N VAL A 131 4.98 -11.18 -5.74
CA VAL A 131 4.86 -10.10 -6.74
C VAL A 131 5.77 -10.32 -7.95
N LEU A 132 6.85 -11.09 -7.80
CA LEU A 132 7.81 -11.40 -8.88
C LEU A 132 7.51 -12.72 -9.58
N GLU A 133 6.66 -13.58 -9.03
CA GLU A 133 6.15 -14.76 -9.73
C GLU A 133 5.46 -14.33 -11.04
N GLU A 134 5.90 -14.89 -12.16
CA GLU A 134 5.20 -14.74 -13.43
C GLU A 134 3.89 -15.55 -13.38
N ASN A 135 2.79 -14.94 -13.84
CA ASN A 135 1.50 -15.61 -14.02
C ASN A 135 1.35 -16.05 -15.47
#